data_AF-Q4DB58-F1
#
_entry.id   AF-Q4DB58-F1
#
_cell.length_a   1.000
_cell.length_b   1.000
_cell.length_c   1.000
_cell.angle_alpha   90.00
_cell.angle_beta   90.00
_cell.angle_gamma   90.00
#
_symmetry.space_group_name_H-M   'P 1'
#
loop_
_entity.id
_entity.type
_entity.pdbx_description
1 polymer ?
#
loop_
_entity_poly.entity_id
_entity_poly.type
_entity_poly.pdbx_seq_one_letter_code
_entity_poly.pdbx_strand_id
1 'polypeptide(L)'
;MRRIPSFFEAPATLATAISSRSHHCGGSFGGNDGRSSRTDGGANYSPCCSTHGIRGHPNLALLPHPTQLEALPFRSEQWRRAVCQLYRVIFKLHRSRLLPVQREFGDRFVQVEFQRHMDATEKHARIFYQSWYGYVAQLEAGETSREFTEEERSQLTPEQKETLRELRGHVMRVRQTDPDFAL
;
A
#
# COMPACT_ATOMS: atom_id res chain seq x y z
N MET A 1 -33.18 14.96 -16.09
CA MET A 1 -32.40 14.32 -15.00
C MET A 1 -31.70 13.09 -15.57
N ARG A 2 -30.40 13.17 -15.90
CA ARG A 2 -29.63 12.02 -16.43
C ARG A 2 -28.88 11.36 -15.27
N ARG A 3 -29.26 10.14 -14.90
CA ARG A 3 -28.52 9.28 -13.95
C ARG A 3 -27.29 8.72 -14.68
N ILE A 4 -26.10 8.92 -14.11
CA ILE A 4 -24.84 8.30 -14.55
C ILE A 4 -24.79 6.90 -13.91
N PRO A 5 -24.53 5.81 -14.66
CA PRO A 5 -24.43 4.48 -14.08
C PRO A 5 -23.15 4.33 -13.26
N SER A 6 -23.28 3.73 -12.09
CA SER A 6 -22.19 3.37 -11.18
C SER A 6 -21.36 2.22 -11.76
N PHE A 7 -20.21 2.55 -12.32
CA PHE A 7 -19.21 1.60 -12.82
C PHE A 7 -18.18 1.33 -11.72
N PHE A 8 -18.51 0.46 -10.76
CA PHE A 8 -17.58 -0.48 -10.12
C PHE A 8 -18.36 -1.35 -9.12
N GLU A 9 -18.76 -2.52 -9.60
CA GLU A 9 -19.17 -3.65 -8.79
C GLU A 9 -17.88 -4.29 -8.26
N ALA A 10 -17.59 -4.12 -6.96
CA ALA A 10 -16.47 -4.81 -6.33
C ALA A 10 -16.84 -6.29 -6.11
N PRO A 11 -16.01 -7.26 -6.51
CA PRO A 11 -16.23 -8.64 -6.13
C PRO A 11 -15.88 -8.82 -4.64
N ALA A 12 -16.91 -9.00 -3.82
CA ALA A 12 -16.79 -9.62 -2.51
C ALA A 12 -16.65 -11.13 -2.70
N THR A 13 -15.53 -11.74 -2.31
CA THR A 13 -15.26 -13.19 -2.06
C THR A 13 -13.73 -13.36 -2.14
N LEU A 14 -12.97 -14.06 -1.30
CA LEU A 14 -13.19 -15.16 -0.37
C LEU A 14 -12.01 -15.17 0.63
N ALA A 15 -12.31 -15.35 1.91
CA ALA A 15 -11.34 -15.82 2.89
C ALA A 15 -11.16 -17.33 2.72
N THR A 16 -9.92 -17.83 2.67
CA THR A 16 -9.62 -19.24 3.00
C THR A 16 -8.20 -19.35 3.54
N ALA A 17 -8.11 -19.94 4.74
CA ALA A 17 -6.91 -20.25 5.47
C ALA A 17 -6.11 -21.40 4.83
N ILE A 18 -4.78 -21.35 4.93
CA ILE A 18 -3.93 -22.52 4.66
C ILE A 18 -3.01 -22.74 5.86
N SER A 19 -3.24 -23.88 6.52
CA SER A 19 -2.38 -24.52 7.50
C SER A 19 -1.82 -25.79 6.86
N SER A 20 -0.48 -25.93 6.81
CA SER A 20 0.28 -27.16 6.54
C SER A 20 1.75 -26.85 6.86
N ARG A 21 2.33 -27.27 8.00
CA ARG A 21 2.81 -28.60 8.41
C ARG A 21 4.20 -28.98 7.84
N SER A 22 5.17 -28.93 8.77
CA SER A 22 6.42 -29.70 8.95
C SER A 22 7.52 -29.76 7.88
N HIS A 23 8.73 -29.36 8.28
CA HIS A 23 9.95 -30.15 8.04
C HIS A 23 10.90 -30.06 9.26
N HIS A 24 11.28 -31.22 9.78
CA HIS A 24 12.32 -31.47 10.79
C HIS A 24 13.68 -31.70 10.12
N CYS A 25 14.75 -31.12 10.69
CA CYS A 25 16.16 -31.56 10.77
C CYS A 25 16.79 -30.64 11.86
N GLY A 26 17.58 -31.03 12.86
CA GLY A 26 18.41 -32.20 13.12
C GLY A 26 19.87 -31.76 13.32
N GLY A 27 20.38 -31.75 14.57
CA GLY A 27 21.81 -31.60 14.94
C GLY A 27 22.04 -30.47 15.98
N SER A 28 22.37 -30.70 17.26
CA SER A 28 23.46 -31.42 17.96
C SER A 28 24.64 -30.54 18.40
N PHE A 29 24.66 -30.32 19.74
CA PHE A 29 25.77 -30.31 20.71
C PHE A 29 26.95 -29.30 20.67
N GLY A 30 27.25 -28.82 21.90
CA GLY A 30 28.49 -28.19 22.36
C GLY A 30 28.25 -26.75 22.84
N GLY A 31 28.27 -26.34 24.12
CA GLY A 31 28.93 -26.87 25.30
C GLY A 31 30.24 -26.13 25.56
N ASN A 32 30.23 -25.01 26.32
CA ASN A 32 31.26 -24.71 27.32
C ASN A 32 30.90 -23.47 28.18
N ASP A 33 30.82 -23.67 29.50
CA ASP A 33 30.86 -22.62 30.51
C ASP A 33 32.32 -22.34 30.89
N GLY A 34 32.72 -21.07 30.93
CA GLY A 34 34.12 -20.68 31.11
C GLY A 34 34.30 -19.28 31.70
N ARG A 35 34.09 -19.21 33.02
CA ARG A 35 34.44 -18.17 34.00
C ARG A 35 35.78 -17.42 33.76
N SER A 36 35.80 -16.08 33.79
CA SER A 36 36.65 -15.25 34.69
C SER A 36 36.70 -13.73 34.37
N SER A 37 36.35 -12.97 35.41
CA SER A 37 36.89 -11.70 35.93
C SER A 37 37.74 -10.72 35.09
N ARG A 38 37.23 -9.47 35.12
CA ARG A 38 37.89 -8.18 35.46
C ARG A 38 39.17 -7.77 34.72
N THR A 39 39.12 -6.61 34.06
CA THR A 39 39.89 -5.39 34.43
C THR A 39 39.41 -4.16 33.65
N ASP A 40 39.55 -3.01 34.31
CA ASP A 40 39.24 -1.63 33.92
C ASP A 40 39.73 -1.16 32.55
N GLY A 41 39.03 -0.14 32.04
CA GLY A 41 39.70 1.00 31.41
C GLY A 41 39.22 1.31 30.00
N GLY A 42 38.70 2.52 29.82
CA GLY A 42 38.89 3.24 28.56
C GLY A 42 37.64 3.62 27.79
N ALA A 43 37.23 4.87 28.02
CA ALA A 43 36.62 5.80 27.08
C ALA A 43 35.18 5.55 26.60
N ASN A 44 34.30 6.42 27.12
CA ASN A 44 33.02 6.79 26.54
C ASN A 44 33.24 7.38 25.14
N TYR A 45 33.04 6.57 24.11
CA TYR A 45 32.73 7.04 22.77
C TYR A 45 31.22 6.86 22.57
N SER A 46 30.49 7.97 22.51
CA SER A 46 29.09 7.98 22.09
C SER A 46 28.95 7.27 20.74
N PRO A 47 28.18 6.17 20.65
CA PRO A 47 27.77 5.66 19.36
C PRO A 47 26.69 6.61 18.85
N CYS A 48 27.09 7.51 17.94
CA CYS A 48 26.16 8.17 17.06
C CYS A 48 25.41 7.04 16.34
N CYS A 49 24.14 6.81 16.67
CA CYS A 49 23.29 5.89 15.94
C CYS A 49 23.08 6.43 14.51
N SER A 50 24.05 6.17 13.65
CA SER A 50 23.91 6.15 12.21
C SER A 50 22.91 5.05 11.89
N THR A 51 21.63 5.38 11.96
CA THR A 51 20.55 4.52 11.48
C THR A 51 20.55 4.63 9.95
N HIS A 52 21.61 4.09 9.34
CA HIS A 52 21.65 3.84 7.91
C HIS A 52 20.72 2.65 7.63
N GLY A 53 19.63 2.94 6.93
CA GLY A 53 19.03 1.95 6.03
C GLY A 53 18.01 1.00 6.64
N ILE A 54 17.01 1.49 7.37
CA ILE A 54 15.69 0.89 7.18
C ILE A 54 15.02 1.73 6.11
N ARG A 55 14.65 1.13 4.97
CA ARG A 55 13.65 1.69 4.04
C ARG A 55 12.33 1.82 4.81
N GLY A 56 12.29 2.78 5.72
CA GLY A 56 11.12 3.10 6.50
C GLY A 56 10.17 3.83 5.57
N HIS A 57 8.97 3.30 5.46
CA HIS A 57 7.81 3.88 4.80
C HIS A 57 7.34 5.11 5.60
N PRO A 58 7.83 6.33 5.33
CA PRO A 58 7.78 7.42 6.30
C PRO A 58 6.36 7.95 6.48
N ASN A 59 5.49 7.81 5.47
CA ASN A 59 4.09 8.21 5.57
C ASN A 59 3.21 7.07 6.10
N LEU A 60 3.54 5.79 5.91
CA LEU A 60 2.83 4.70 6.59
C LEU A 60 3.04 4.73 8.11
N ALA A 61 4.22 5.16 8.58
CA ALA A 61 4.48 5.32 10.01
C ALA A 61 3.53 6.34 10.70
N LEU A 62 2.90 7.23 9.93
CA LEU A 62 1.93 8.21 10.43
C LEU A 62 0.50 7.67 10.51
N LEU A 63 0.25 6.48 9.95
CA LEU A 63 -1.09 5.89 9.84
C LEU A 63 -1.19 4.63 10.71
N PRO A 64 -2.24 4.49 11.54
CA PRO A 64 -2.47 3.23 12.24
C PRO A 64 -2.70 2.11 11.23
N HIS A 65 -2.07 0.96 11.46
CA HIS A 65 -2.29 -0.21 10.61
C HIS A 65 -3.78 -0.63 10.70
N PRO A 66 -4.40 -1.16 9.62
CA PRO A 66 -5.81 -1.56 9.64
C PRO A 66 -6.20 -2.44 10.85
N THR A 67 -5.33 -3.39 11.23
CA THR A 67 -5.52 -4.24 12.43
C THR A 67 -5.55 -3.46 13.75
N GLN A 68 -4.78 -2.37 13.85
CA GLN A 68 -4.83 -1.49 15.04
C GLN A 68 -6.13 -0.67 15.07
N LEU A 69 -6.63 -0.31 13.88
CA LEU A 69 -7.88 0.44 13.76
C LEU A 69 -9.11 -0.39 14.16
N GLU A 70 -9.04 -1.73 14.07
CA GLU A 70 -10.10 -2.65 14.53
C GLU A 70 -10.41 -2.50 16.03
N ALA A 71 -9.40 -2.22 16.85
CA ALA A 71 -9.58 -1.99 18.28
C ALA A 71 -10.22 -0.63 18.61
N LEU A 72 -10.27 0.31 17.67
CA LEU A 72 -10.83 1.63 17.90
C LEU A 72 -12.36 1.63 17.74
N PRO A 73 -13.11 2.29 18.65
CA PRO A 73 -14.54 2.48 18.47
C PRO A 73 -14.81 3.27 17.18
N PHE A 74 -15.74 2.77 16.35
CA PHE A 74 -16.12 3.44 15.11
C PHE A 74 -16.63 4.86 15.37
N ARG A 75 -16.23 5.82 14.52
CA ARG A 75 -16.53 7.26 14.66
C ARG A 75 -16.01 7.94 15.93
N SER A 76 -15.19 7.26 16.74
CA SER A 76 -14.44 7.92 17.80
C SER A 76 -13.53 9.01 17.25
N GLU A 77 -13.10 9.92 18.11
CA GLU A 77 -12.16 10.97 17.75
C GLU A 77 -10.85 10.42 17.18
N GLN A 78 -10.36 9.29 17.72
CA GLN A 78 -9.15 8.62 17.23
C GLN A 78 -9.36 8.03 15.82
N TRP A 79 -10.51 7.40 15.56
CA TRP A 79 -10.87 6.91 14.23
C TRP A 79 -10.94 8.05 13.20
N ARG A 80 -11.58 9.17 13.56
CA ARG A 80 -11.67 10.35 12.66
C ARG A 80 -10.28 10.91 12.35
N ARG A 81 -9.40 11.02 13.35
CA ARG A 81 -8.01 11.46 13.14
C ARG A 81 -7.27 10.55 12.18
N ALA A 82 -7.41 9.23 12.32
CA ALA A 82 -6.78 8.26 11.43
C ALA A 82 -7.23 8.43 9.97
N VAL A 83 -8.54 8.60 9.74
CA VAL A 83 -9.10 8.85 8.39
C VAL A 83 -8.63 10.19 7.81
N CYS A 84 -8.59 11.25 8.63
CA CYS A 84 -8.08 12.55 8.20
C CYS A 84 -6.57 12.51 7.87
N GLN A 85 -5.78 11.76 8.64
CA GLN A 85 -4.36 11.53 8.36
C GLN A 85 -4.17 10.77 7.05
N LEU A 86 -4.95 9.71 6.82
CA LEU A 86 -4.94 8.93 5.59
C LEU A 86 -5.22 9.83 4.37
N TYR A 87 -6.28 10.62 4.43
CA TYR A 87 -6.61 11.61 3.39
C TYR A 87 -5.40 12.51 3.09
N ARG A 88 -4.81 13.13 4.12
CA ARG A 88 -3.65 14.03 3.97
C ARG A 88 -2.42 13.33 3.37
N VAL A 89 -2.14 12.11 3.80
CA VAL A 89 -1.01 11.32 3.31
C VAL A 89 -1.17 11.02 1.82
N ILE A 90 -2.38 10.70 1.36
CA ILE A 90 -2.66 10.45 -0.05
C ILE A 90 -2.30 11.68 -0.91
N PHE A 91 -2.79 12.89 -0.57
CA PHE A 91 -2.45 14.10 -1.34
C PHE A 91 -0.95 14.43 -1.28
N LYS A 92 -0.30 14.18 -0.14
CA LYS A 92 1.16 14.36 -0.02
C LYS A 92 1.90 13.40 -0.95
N LEU A 93 1.47 12.16 -1.07
CA LEU A 93 2.05 11.18 -1.97
C LEU A 93 1.74 11.50 -3.43
N HIS A 94 0.52 11.89 -3.77
CA HIS A 94 0.17 12.33 -5.12
C HIS A 94 1.09 13.45 -5.61
N ARG A 95 1.39 14.43 -4.76
CA ARG A 95 2.31 15.52 -5.10
C ARG A 95 3.75 15.07 -5.37
N SER A 96 4.20 13.98 -4.77
CA SER A 96 5.59 13.51 -4.86
C SER A 96 5.79 12.30 -5.77
N ARG A 97 4.72 11.56 -6.10
CA ARG A 97 4.79 10.28 -6.81
C ARG A 97 4.08 10.27 -8.16
N LEU A 98 3.09 11.15 -8.38
CA LEU A 98 2.32 11.18 -9.62
C LEU A 98 2.79 12.31 -10.55
N LEU A 99 2.74 12.07 -11.85
CA LEU A 99 2.87 13.13 -12.84
C LEU A 99 1.75 14.16 -12.69
N PRO A 100 1.93 15.42 -13.14
CA PRO A 100 0.90 16.46 -13.02
C PRO A 100 -0.48 16.05 -13.55
N VAL A 101 -0.53 15.37 -14.71
CA VAL A 101 -1.78 14.89 -15.32
C VAL A 101 -2.44 13.78 -14.50
N GLN A 102 -1.65 12.84 -13.97
CA GLN A 102 -2.13 11.77 -13.09
C GLN A 102 -2.63 12.33 -11.75
N ARG A 103 -1.92 13.33 -11.21
CA ARG A 103 -2.28 13.99 -9.95
C ARG A 103 -3.62 14.68 -10.04
N GLU A 104 -3.90 15.45 -11.11
CA GLU A 104 -5.18 16.14 -11.25
C GLU A 104 -6.36 15.16 -11.23
N PHE A 105 -6.26 14.08 -12.01
CA PHE A 105 -7.27 13.02 -12.03
C PHE A 105 -7.38 12.32 -10.67
N GLY A 106 -6.24 11.90 -10.10
CA GLY A 106 -6.17 11.18 -8.83
C GLY A 106 -6.70 12.00 -7.66
N ASP A 107 -6.36 13.28 -7.57
CA ASP A 107 -6.82 14.20 -6.52
C ASP A 107 -8.35 14.34 -6.55
N ARG A 108 -8.92 14.54 -7.75
CA ARG A 108 -10.38 14.61 -7.93
C ARG A 108 -11.06 13.30 -7.56
N PHE A 109 -10.48 12.16 -7.96
CA PHE A 109 -11.00 10.85 -7.63
C PHE A 109 -11.02 10.61 -6.10
N VAL A 110 -9.91 10.89 -5.41
CA VAL A 110 -9.81 10.78 -3.94
C VAL A 110 -10.87 11.63 -3.26
N GLN A 111 -11.05 12.88 -3.67
CA GLN A 111 -12.07 13.77 -3.09
C GLN A 111 -13.48 13.16 -3.18
N VAL A 112 -13.85 12.67 -4.36
CA VAL A 112 -15.16 12.07 -4.59
C VAL A 112 -15.34 10.78 -3.78
N GLU A 113 -14.32 9.91 -3.75
CA GLU A 113 -14.41 8.64 -3.02
C GLU A 113 -14.48 8.84 -1.51
N PHE A 114 -13.71 9.77 -0.94
CA PHE A 114 -13.82 10.09 0.48
C PHE A 114 -15.19 10.71 0.81
N GLN A 115 -15.71 11.60 -0.05
CA GLN A 115 -17.04 12.16 0.14
C GLN A 115 -18.13 11.08 0.15
N ARG A 116 -18.05 10.10 -0.76
CA ARG A 116 -18.98 8.97 -0.86
C ARG A 116 -18.96 8.04 0.36
N HIS A 117 -17.84 7.99 1.09
CA HIS A 117 -17.68 7.13 2.26
C HIS A 117 -17.81 7.87 3.59
N MET A 118 -18.18 9.16 3.57
CA MET A 118 -18.36 9.96 4.79
C MET A 118 -19.44 9.41 5.70
N ASP A 119 -20.47 8.75 5.19
CA ASP A 119 -21.62 8.17 5.90
C ASP A 119 -21.70 6.64 5.78
N ALA A 120 -20.63 6.00 5.28
CA ALA A 120 -20.56 4.55 5.16
C ALA A 120 -20.78 3.83 6.51
N THR A 121 -21.37 2.63 6.44
CA THR A 121 -21.48 1.72 7.58
C THR A 121 -20.10 1.33 8.10
N GLU A 122 -19.99 0.93 9.36
CA GLU A 122 -18.71 0.57 9.97
C GLU A 122 -17.93 -0.46 9.13
N LYS A 123 -18.60 -1.53 8.69
CA LYS A 123 -18.00 -2.56 7.84
C LYS A 123 -17.38 -1.96 6.58
N HIS A 124 -18.14 -1.15 5.83
CA HIS A 124 -17.66 -0.55 4.59
C HIS A 124 -16.57 0.49 4.84
N ALA A 125 -16.66 1.25 5.93
CA ALA A 125 -15.66 2.23 6.30
C ALA A 125 -14.31 1.58 6.70
N ARG A 126 -14.33 0.40 7.33
CA ARG A 126 -13.12 -0.37 7.66
C ARG A 126 -12.46 -0.95 6.39
N ILE A 127 -13.25 -1.55 5.51
CA ILE A 127 -12.78 -2.04 4.20
C ILE A 127 -12.18 -0.88 3.38
N PHE A 128 -12.86 0.26 3.36
CA PHE A 128 -12.40 1.48 2.71
C PHE A 128 -11.03 1.91 3.26
N TYR A 129 -10.88 2.03 4.58
CA TYR A 129 -9.61 2.40 5.20
C TYR A 129 -8.49 1.43 4.82
N GLN A 130 -8.74 0.12 4.92
CA GLN A 130 -7.77 -0.92 4.57
C GLN A 130 -7.32 -0.82 3.12
N SER A 131 -8.26 -0.60 2.20
CA SER A 131 -7.98 -0.48 0.76
C SER A 131 -7.09 0.73 0.47
N TRP A 132 -7.40 1.89 1.07
CA TRP A 132 -6.61 3.10 0.92
C TRP A 132 -5.27 3.04 1.64
N TYR A 133 -5.16 2.33 2.75
CA TYR A 133 -3.88 2.04 3.40
C TYR A 133 -2.97 1.23 2.46
N GLY A 134 -3.52 0.20 1.80
CA GLY A 134 -2.80 -0.57 0.78
C GLY A 134 -2.34 0.29 -0.40
N TYR A 135 -3.20 1.18 -0.89
CA TYR A 135 -2.84 2.13 -1.94
C TYR A 135 -1.70 3.08 -1.53
N VAL A 136 -1.71 3.59 -0.29
CA VAL A 136 -0.61 4.41 0.26
C VAL A 136 0.70 3.60 0.27
N ALA A 137 0.67 2.34 0.70
CA ALA A 137 1.84 1.48 0.68
C ALA A 137 2.39 1.28 -0.75
N GLN A 138 1.49 1.09 -1.71
CA GLN A 138 1.83 0.97 -3.13
C GLN A 138 2.49 2.24 -3.68
N LEU A 139 1.89 3.42 -3.43
CA LEU A 139 2.47 4.71 -3.83
C LEU A 139 3.85 4.95 -3.21
N GLU A 140 4.04 4.56 -1.95
CA GLU A 140 5.35 4.69 -1.30
C GLU A 140 6.43 3.76 -1.88
N ALA A 141 6.04 2.56 -2.29
CA ALA A 141 6.92 1.65 -3.03
C ALA A 141 7.32 2.20 -4.41
N GLY A 142 6.65 3.26 -4.90
CA GLY A 142 6.87 3.85 -6.22
C GLY A 142 6.09 3.14 -7.33
N GLU A 143 5.18 2.24 -6.95
CA GLU A 143 4.27 1.58 -7.87
C GLU A 143 3.06 2.50 -8.10
N THR A 144 3.10 3.31 -9.15
CA THR A 144 1.96 4.15 -9.55
C THR A 144 0.96 3.39 -10.43
N SER A 145 1.40 2.25 -10.99
CA SER A 145 0.58 1.30 -11.72
C SER A 145 0.63 -0.06 -11.05
N ARG A 146 -0.52 -0.65 -10.72
CA ARG A 146 -0.60 -2.05 -10.30
C ARG A 146 -0.72 -2.92 -11.54
N GLU A 147 0.10 -3.95 -11.66
CA GLU A 147 -0.17 -4.99 -12.65
C GLU A 147 -1.45 -5.75 -12.28
N PHE A 148 -2.26 -6.14 -13.27
CA PHE A 148 -3.39 -7.05 -13.04
C PHE A 148 -2.89 -8.33 -12.37
N THR A 149 -3.59 -8.79 -11.33
CA THR A 149 -3.32 -10.12 -10.74
C THR A 149 -3.66 -11.22 -11.75
N GLU A 150 -3.16 -12.43 -11.53
CA GLU A 150 -3.42 -13.54 -12.45
C GLU A 150 -4.92 -13.86 -12.52
N GLU A 151 -5.64 -13.72 -11.41
CA GLU A 151 -7.08 -13.89 -11.34
C GLU A 151 -7.80 -12.84 -12.21
N GLU A 152 -7.39 -11.57 -12.12
CA GLU A 152 -7.95 -10.50 -12.94
C GLU A 152 -7.65 -10.72 -14.43
N ARG A 153 -6.42 -11.15 -14.76
CA ARG A 153 -6.04 -11.53 -16.13
C ARG A 153 -6.87 -12.71 -16.63
N SER A 154 -7.22 -13.66 -15.77
CA SER A 154 -8.03 -14.82 -16.15
C SER A 154 -9.49 -14.44 -16.47
N GLN A 155 -10.01 -13.40 -15.83
CA GLN A 155 -11.38 -12.90 -16.05
C GLN A 155 -11.54 -12.07 -17.33
N LEU A 156 -10.44 -11.61 -17.93
CA LEU A 156 -10.48 -10.86 -19.18
C LEU A 156 -10.83 -11.79 -20.35
N THR A 157 -11.82 -11.37 -21.12
CA THR A 157 -12.17 -12.00 -22.41
C THR A 157 -10.97 -11.97 -23.37
N PRO A 158 -10.86 -12.93 -24.30
CA PRO A 158 -9.81 -12.92 -25.32
C PRO A 158 -9.73 -11.59 -26.10
N GLU A 159 -10.89 -10.99 -26.39
CA GLU A 159 -11.02 -9.71 -27.09
C GLU A 159 -10.43 -8.57 -26.25
N GLN A 160 -10.75 -8.51 -24.95
CA GLN A 160 -10.18 -7.50 -24.04
C GLN A 160 -8.66 -7.65 -23.91
N LYS A 161 -8.16 -8.89 -23.87
CA LYS A 161 -6.71 -9.16 -23.84
C LYS A 161 -6.03 -8.66 -25.12
N GLU A 162 -6.66 -8.84 -26.28
CA GLU A 162 -6.15 -8.30 -27.54
C GLU A 162 -6.14 -6.77 -27.52
N THR A 163 -7.25 -6.13 -27.12
CA THR A 163 -7.32 -4.66 -27.02
C THR A 163 -6.25 -4.08 -26.09
N LEU A 164 -6.00 -4.72 -24.94
CA LEU A 164 -4.93 -4.29 -24.03
C LEU A 164 -3.55 -4.44 -24.67
N ARG A 165 -3.32 -5.50 -25.45
CA ARG A 165 -2.06 -5.72 -26.18
C ARG A 165 -1.85 -4.65 -27.24
N GLU A 166 -2.89 -4.33 -28.01
CA GLU A 166 -2.87 -3.27 -29.01
C GLU A 166 -2.60 -1.90 -28.38
N LEU A 167 -3.30 -1.57 -27.29
CA LEU A 167 -3.12 -0.31 -26.57
C LEU A 167 -1.70 -0.19 -26.02
N ARG A 168 -1.16 -1.25 -25.40
CA ARG A 168 0.23 -1.29 -24.93
C ARG A 168 1.20 -1.05 -26.08
N GLY A 169 0.98 -1.68 -27.23
CA GLY A 169 1.78 -1.49 -28.43
C GLY A 169 1.70 -0.05 -28.98
N HIS A 170 0.53 0.57 -28.93
CA HIS A 170 0.35 1.97 -29.32
C HIS A 170 1.11 2.91 -28.39
N VAL A 171 0.97 2.74 -27.07
CA VAL A 171 1.67 3.55 -26.07
C VAL A 171 3.20 3.43 -26.20
N MET A 172 3.72 2.22 -26.44
CA MET A 172 5.16 2.01 -26.66
C MET A 172 5.65 2.69 -27.95
N ARG A 173 4.84 2.71 -29.02
CA ARG A 173 5.17 3.44 -30.26
C ARG A 173 5.20 4.95 -30.03
N VAL A 174 4.17 5.50 -29.39
CA VAL A 174 4.09 6.94 -29.09
C VAL A 174 5.30 7.39 -28.27
N ARG A 175 5.69 6.61 -27.26
CA ARG A 175 6.91 6.85 -26.47
C ARG A 175 8.19 6.87 -27.29
N GLN A 176 8.27 6.13 -28.40
CA GLN A 176 9.44 6.12 -29.28
C GLN A 176 9.44 7.30 -30.27
N THR A 177 8.25 7.73 -30.71
CA THR A 177 8.11 8.78 -31.72
C THR A 177 8.10 10.19 -31.15
N ASP A 178 7.64 10.35 -29.92
CA ASP A 178 7.49 11.65 -29.28
C ASP A 178 8.42 11.74 -28.04
N PRO A 179 9.53 12.51 -28.13
CA PRO A 179 10.45 12.68 -27.02
C PRO A 179 9.84 13.45 -25.83
N ASP A 180 8.75 14.20 -26.06
CA ASP A 180 8.03 14.94 -25.02
C ASP A 180 6.92 14.09 -24.37
N PHE A 181 6.68 12.88 -24.86
CA PHE A 181 5.67 11.97 -24.29
C PHE A 181 6.13 11.41 -22.93
N ALA A 182 5.71 12.09 -21.87
CA ALA A 182 5.90 11.65 -20.49
C ALA A 182 4.62 11.01 -19.93
N LEU A 183 4.75 9.77 -19.42
CA LEU A 183 3.72 9.02 -18.69
C LEU A 183 3.99 8.98 -17.18
#